data_AF-A0A924SC13-F1
#
_entry.id   AF-A0A924SC13-F1
#
_cell.length_a   1.000
_cell.length_b   1.000
_cell.length_c   1.000
_cell.angle_alpha   90.00
_cell.angle_beta   90.00
_cell.angle_gamma   90.00
#
_symmetry.space_group_name_H-M   'P 1'
#
loop_
_entity.id
_entity.type
_entity.pdbx_description
1 polymer ?
#
loop_
_entity_poly.entity_id
_entity_poly.type
_entity_poly.pdbx_seq_one_letter_code
_entity_poly.pdbx_strand_id
1 'polypeptide(L)'
;MSELAARQFARVLIALQPYVDEIVFVGGWVHALYLAEANDSGAVMTEDIDVTLPHTLLTRDRPTLLELARDAGFERDPISDMEEVAVWMVYRNADGLTVPIDFLTEGEPRRPVSIVGQPGLMAQGYPGQQMLLQSWRWMEVGTDVHALLDPPRRVRVPTLGAYVVQKAMSAAMRGHRGKAAKDYAYIADFGRSRSPISGEADHLFRSKPITRFGPSRSPVSVQADHSFRSKPITCFG
;
A
#
# COMPACT_ATOMS: atom_id res chain seq x y z
N MET A 1 -19.36 -5.18 6.28
CA MET A 1 -19.07 -5.06 4.83
C MET A 1 -20.31 -5.49 4.06
N SER A 2 -20.67 -4.81 2.97
CA SER A 2 -21.85 -5.15 2.18
C SER A 2 -21.53 -6.22 1.13
N GLU A 3 -22.55 -7.02 0.77
CA GLU A 3 -22.46 -8.01 -0.31
C GLU A 3 -22.06 -7.36 -1.65
N LEU A 4 -22.59 -6.16 -1.90
CA LEU A 4 -22.24 -5.38 -3.08
C LEU A 4 -20.73 -5.07 -3.13
N ALA A 5 -20.16 -4.59 -2.02
CA ALA A 5 -18.74 -4.27 -1.94
C ALA A 5 -17.87 -5.53 -2.12
N ALA A 6 -18.23 -6.65 -1.49
CA ALA A 6 -17.52 -7.93 -1.65
C ALA A 6 -17.54 -8.45 -3.09
N ARG A 7 -18.71 -8.37 -3.75
CA ARG A 7 -18.84 -8.74 -5.16
C ARG A 7 -17.96 -7.89 -6.06
N GLN A 8 -17.94 -6.57 -5.84
CA GLN A 8 -17.14 -5.66 -6.66
C GLN A 8 -15.64 -5.81 -6.38
N PHE A 9 -15.24 -6.00 -5.13
CA PHE A 9 -13.85 -6.32 -4.78
C PHE A 9 -13.37 -7.58 -5.50
N ALA A 10 -14.15 -8.66 -5.46
CA ALA A 10 -13.83 -9.89 -6.18
C ALA A 10 -13.68 -9.67 -7.70
N ARG A 11 -14.56 -8.86 -8.31
CA ARG A 11 -14.44 -8.50 -9.74
C ARG A 11 -13.15 -7.75 -10.04
N VAL A 12 -12.74 -6.81 -9.19
CA VAL A 12 -11.47 -6.09 -9.35
C VAL A 12 -10.28 -7.04 -9.19
N LEU A 13 -10.31 -7.95 -8.20
CA LEU A 13 -9.23 -8.94 -8.05
C LEU A 13 -9.05 -9.80 -9.31
N ILE A 14 -10.15 -10.17 -9.96
CA ILE A 14 -10.15 -10.95 -11.21
C ILE A 14 -9.66 -10.08 -12.37
N ALA A 15 -10.22 -8.88 -12.52
CA ALA A 15 -9.93 -8.00 -13.65
C ALA A 15 -8.46 -7.55 -13.66
N LEU A 16 -7.89 -7.25 -12.49
CA LEU A 16 -6.52 -6.75 -12.39
C LEU A 16 -5.45 -7.86 -12.32
N GLN A 17 -5.83 -9.13 -12.47
CA GLN A 17 -4.88 -10.25 -12.52
C GLN A 17 -3.70 -10.05 -13.49
N PRO A 18 -3.88 -9.46 -14.70
CA PRO A 18 -2.75 -9.23 -15.61
C PRO A 18 -1.62 -8.38 -15.03
N TYR A 19 -1.88 -7.59 -13.98
CA TYR A 19 -0.93 -6.69 -13.33
C TYR A 19 -0.60 -7.07 -11.89
N VAL A 20 -1.07 -8.22 -11.40
CA VAL A 20 -0.98 -8.58 -9.97
C VAL A 20 0.46 -8.67 -9.45
N ASP A 21 1.42 -8.86 -10.36
CA ASP A 21 2.85 -8.88 -10.06
C ASP A 21 3.52 -7.50 -9.98
N GLU A 22 2.79 -6.43 -10.23
CA GLU A 22 3.33 -5.07 -10.29
C GLU A 22 2.55 -4.10 -9.40
N ILE A 23 1.36 -4.49 -8.93
CA ILE A 23 0.48 -3.68 -8.07
C ILE A 23 0.35 -4.29 -6.67
N VAL A 24 -0.09 -3.48 -5.70
CA VAL A 24 -0.37 -3.92 -4.33
C VAL A 24 -1.75 -3.42 -3.93
N PHE A 25 -2.64 -4.32 -3.49
CA PHE A 25 -3.93 -3.92 -2.91
C PHE A 25 -3.71 -3.36 -1.51
N VAL A 26 -4.38 -2.27 -1.15
CA VAL A 26 -4.17 -1.56 0.13
C VAL A 26 -5.50 -1.19 0.78
N GLY A 27 -5.48 -0.28 1.76
CA GLY A 27 -6.71 0.33 2.25
C GLY A 27 -7.48 -0.51 3.26
N GLY A 28 -8.81 -0.37 3.26
CA GLY A 28 -9.68 -1.05 4.21
C GLY A 28 -9.88 -2.54 3.89
N TRP A 29 -9.81 -2.93 2.62
CA TRP A 29 -9.94 -4.33 2.21
C TRP A 29 -8.81 -5.18 2.76
N VAL A 30 -7.57 -4.67 2.74
CA VAL A 30 -6.43 -5.35 3.37
C VAL A 30 -6.62 -5.53 4.88
N HIS A 31 -7.29 -4.60 5.58
CA HIS A 31 -7.64 -4.80 6.99
C HIS A 31 -8.54 -6.03 7.17
N ALA A 32 -9.58 -6.10 6.33
CA ALA A 32 -10.55 -7.18 6.37
C ALA A 32 -9.89 -8.54 6.10
N LEU A 33 -8.97 -8.58 5.14
CA LEU A 33 -8.22 -9.79 4.81
C LEU A 33 -7.32 -10.23 5.96
N TYR A 34 -6.63 -9.32 6.64
CA TYR A 34 -5.81 -9.66 7.80
C TYR A 34 -6.64 -10.16 8.99
N LEU A 35 -7.81 -9.56 9.23
CA LEU A 35 -8.74 -10.05 10.24
C LEU A 35 -9.25 -11.46 9.90
N ALA A 36 -9.61 -11.70 8.63
CA ALA A 36 -10.05 -13.01 8.17
C ALA A 36 -8.96 -14.08 8.33
N GLU A 37 -7.71 -13.78 7.94
CA GLU A 37 -6.55 -14.67 8.14
C GLU A 37 -6.32 -14.97 9.63
N ALA A 38 -6.51 -13.98 10.50
CA ALA A 38 -6.39 -14.15 11.94
C ALA A 38 -7.60 -14.88 12.58
N ASN A 39 -8.63 -15.23 11.80
CA ASN A 39 -9.93 -15.70 12.29
C ASN A 39 -10.52 -14.75 13.35
N ASP A 40 -10.37 -13.45 13.15
CA ASP A 40 -10.78 -12.40 14.08
C ASP A 40 -11.95 -11.59 13.51
N SER A 41 -12.72 -10.97 14.40
CA SER A 41 -13.80 -10.05 14.08
C SER A 41 -13.40 -8.63 14.48
N GLY A 42 -13.23 -7.75 13.49
CA GLY A 42 -12.85 -6.35 13.71
C GLY A 42 -13.74 -5.38 12.94
N ALA A 43 -13.54 -4.09 13.17
CA ALA A 43 -14.35 -3.06 12.53
C ALA A 43 -13.95 -2.93 11.05
N VAL A 44 -14.68 -3.56 10.13
CA VAL A 44 -14.47 -3.36 8.69
C VAL A 44 -15.49 -2.38 8.13
N MET A 45 -15.07 -1.13 8.00
CA MET A 45 -15.85 -0.01 7.48
C MET A 45 -15.28 0.48 6.15
N THR A 46 -15.25 -0.37 5.12
CA THR A 46 -14.70 -0.07 3.79
C THR A 46 -15.69 -0.46 2.70
N GLU A 47 -15.78 0.37 1.67
CA GLU A 47 -16.50 0.07 0.43
C GLU A 47 -15.55 0.27 -0.75
N ASP A 48 -14.75 1.35 -0.69
CA ASP A 48 -13.68 1.68 -1.64
C ASP A 48 -12.62 0.57 -1.76
N ILE A 49 -12.15 0.37 -3.00
CA ILE A 49 -11.11 -0.59 -3.36
C ILE A 49 -9.84 0.19 -3.69
N ASP A 50 -8.85 0.16 -2.80
CA ASP A 50 -7.59 0.89 -2.99
C ASP A 50 -6.50 0.01 -3.61
N VAL A 51 -5.83 0.51 -4.63
CA VAL A 51 -4.71 -0.18 -5.30
C VAL A 51 -3.54 0.77 -5.46
N THR A 52 -2.37 0.37 -4.97
CA THR A 52 -1.11 1.09 -5.13
C THR A 52 -0.38 0.65 -6.40
N LEU A 53 0.06 1.63 -7.18
CA LEU A 53 0.73 1.47 -8.46
C LEU A 53 2.15 2.07 -8.41
N PRO A 54 3.13 1.50 -9.14
CA PRO A 54 4.38 2.19 -9.42
C PRO A 54 4.17 3.33 -10.41
N HIS A 55 5.04 4.33 -10.39
CA HIS A 55 5.05 5.44 -11.36
C HIS A 55 5.20 4.99 -12.83
N THR A 56 5.77 3.81 -13.04
CA THR A 56 5.89 3.19 -14.36
C THR A 56 5.28 1.80 -14.32
N LEU A 57 4.20 1.63 -15.06
CA LEU A 57 3.46 0.38 -15.20
C LEU A 57 3.14 0.16 -16.68
N LEU A 58 4.04 -0.51 -17.38
CA LEU A 58 3.92 -0.69 -18.82
C LEU A 58 2.78 -1.67 -19.16
N THR A 59 1.91 -1.31 -20.10
CA THR A 59 0.90 -2.23 -20.64
C THR A 59 1.53 -3.47 -21.24
N ARG A 60 2.59 -3.29 -22.06
CA ARG A 60 3.13 -4.33 -22.94
C ARG A 60 1.98 -4.82 -23.85
N ASP A 61 1.73 -6.13 -23.90
CA ASP A 61 0.63 -6.73 -24.69
C ASP A 61 -0.68 -6.88 -23.90
N ARG A 62 -0.78 -6.27 -22.71
CA ARG A 62 -1.98 -6.34 -21.83
C ARG A 62 -2.87 -5.11 -22.02
N PRO A 63 -4.20 -5.21 -21.81
CA PRO A 63 -5.07 -4.04 -21.72
C PRO A 63 -4.63 -3.09 -20.61
N THR A 64 -4.96 -1.81 -20.71
CA THR A 64 -4.73 -0.81 -19.64
C THR A 64 -5.57 -1.12 -18.39
N LEU A 65 -5.17 -0.60 -17.23
CA LEU A 65 -5.95 -0.73 -15.99
C LEU A 65 -7.37 -0.14 -16.13
N LEU A 66 -7.52 0.95 -16.89
CA LEU A 66 -8.82 1.57 -17.14
C LEU A 66 -9.71 0.70 -18.05
N GLU A 67 -9.15 0.04 -19.06
CA GLU A 67 -9.89 -0.92 -19.90
C GLU A 67 -10.31 -2.14 -19.07
N LEU A 68 -9.42 -2.71 -18.25
CA LEU A 68 -9.76 -3.82 -17.36
C LEU A 68 -10.87 -3.46 -16.37
N ALA A 69 -10.83 -2.25 -15.79
CA ALA A 69 -11.88 -1.78 -14.89
C ALA A 69 -13.22 -1.61 -15.63
N ARG A 70 -13.22 -1.09 -16.87
CA ARG A 70 -14.42 -0.98 -17.71
C ARG A 70 -15.01 -2.32 -18.07
N ASP A 71 -14.17 -3.28 -18.46
CA ASP A 71 -14.60 -4.65 -18.78
C ASP A 71 -15.20 -5.34 -17.54
N ALA A 72 -14.78 -4.95 -16.33
CA ALA A 72 -15.35 -5.40 -15.06
C ALA A 72 -16.68 -4.70 -14.67
N GLY A 73 -17.12 -3.72 -15.47
CA GLY A 73 -18.36 -2.96 -15.28
C GLY A 73 -18.19 -1.67 -14.47
N PHE A 74 -16.97 -1.15 -14.32
CA PHE A 74 -16.73 0.15 -13.70
C PHE A 74 -16.69 1.25 -14.76
N GLU A 75 -17.26 2.40 -14.45
CA GLU A 75 -17.27 3.55 -15.33
C GLU A 75 -16.40 4.66 -14.73
N ARG A 76 -15.92 5.57 -15.57
CA ARG A 76 -15.20 6.74 -15.06
C ARG A 76 -16.21 7.66 -14.38
N ASP A 77 -15.92 8.10 -13.15
CA ASP A 77 -16.76 9.08 -12.49
C ASP A 77 -16.70 10.42 -13.26
N PRO A 78 -17.83 11.10 -13.52
CA PRO A 78 -17.83 12.39 -14.23
C PRO A 78 -16.93 13.46 -13.59
N ILE A 79 -16.67 13.40 -12.28
CA ILE A 79 -15.73 14.33 -11.63
C ILE A 79 -14.30 14.16 -12.16
N SER A 80 -13.97 12.98 -12.66
CA SER A 80 -12.65 12.66 -13.22
C SER A 80 -12.42 13.28 -14.60
N ASP A 81 -13.44 13.86 -15.23
CA ASP A 81 -13.29 14.57 -16.51
C ASP A 81 -12.81 16.02 -16.32
N MET A 82 -12.75 16.50 -15.06
CA MET A 82 -12.15 17.78 -14.72
C MET A 82 -10.63 17.70 -14.83
N GLU A 83 -10.00 18.77 -15.33
CA GLU A 83 -8.53 18.87 -15.36
C GLU A 83 -7.96 18.75 -13.94
N GLU A 84 -6.78 18.12 -13.83
CA GLU A 84 -6.06 17.93 -12.57
C GLU A 84 -6.80 17.10 -11.49
N VAL A 85 -7.78 16.29 -11.88
CA VAL A 85 -8.42 15.32 -10.98
C VAL A 85 -7.90 13.91 -11.26
N ALA A 86 -7.64 13.15 -10.19
CA ALA A 86 -7.28 11.75 -10.30
C ALA A 86 -8.45 10.96 -10.91
N VAL A 87 -8.16 9.94 -11.71
CA VAL A 87 -9.20 9.10 -12.31
C VAL A 87 -9.81 8.19 -11.26
N TRP A 88 -11.11 8.34 -11.05
CA TRP A 88 -11.91 7.48 -10.19
C TRP A 88 -12.76 6.57 -11.07
N MET A 89 -12.60 5.26 -10.88
CA MET A 89 -13.44 4.25 -11.53
C MET A 89 -14.51 3.83 -10.53
N VAL A 90 -15.78 3.89 -10.92
CA VAL A 90 -16.92 3.67 -10.03
C VAL A 90 -17.85 2.63 -10.63
N TYR A 91 -18.18 1.61 -9.86
CA TYR A 91 -19.33 0.75 -10.14
C TYR A 91 -20.58 1.41 -9.57
N ARG A 92 -21.66 1.52 -10.34
CA ARG A 92 -22.96 2.02 -9.87
C ARG A 92 -24.04 0.96 -10.08
N ASN A 93 -24.76 0.61 -9.02
CA ASN A 93 -25.90 -0.31 -9.14
C ASN A 93 -27.19 0.44 -9.52
N ALA A 94 -28.27 -0.30 -9.76
CA ALA A 94 -29.58 0.28 -10.13
C ALA A 94 -30.17 1.20 -9.04
N ASP A 95 -29.81 0.98 -7.77
CA ASP A 95 -30.26 1.78 -6.63
C ASP A 95 -29.39 3.03 -6.41
N GLY A 96 -28.40 3.26 -7.26
CA GLY A 96 -27.50 4.41 -7.19
C GLY A 96 -26.35 4.27 -6.18
N LEU A 97 -26.20 3.11 -5.52
CA LEU A 97 -25.04 2.81 -4.67
C LEU A 97 -23.79 2.67 -5.51
N THR A 98 -22.68 3.19 -5.00
CA THR A 98 -21.41 3.26 -5.70
C THR A 98 -20.30 2.53 -4.97
N VAL A 99 -19.46 1.80 -5.71
CA VAL A 99 -18.21 1.22 -5.19
C VAL A 99 -17.05 1.77 -6.01
N PRO A 100 -16.19 2.64 -5.45
CA PRO A 100 -15.06 3.21 -6.19
C PRO A 100 -13.82 2.31 -6.15
N ILE A 101 -12.97 2.46 -7.17
CA ILE A 101 -11.59 2.01 -7.21
C ILE A 101 -10.70 3.25 -7.15
N ASP A 102 -9.86 3.30 -6.13
CA ASP A 102 -8.87 4.35 -5.94
C ASP A 102 -7.50 3.82 -6.38
N PHE A 103 -7.00 4.34 -7.50
CA PHE A 103 -5.63 4.12 -7.95
C PHE A 103 -4.71 5.10 -7.24
N LEU A 104 -3.78 4.59 -6.44
CA LEU A 104 -2.84 5.36 -5.63
C LEU A 104 -1.42 5.19 -6.16
N THR A 105 -0.60 6.23 -6.03
CA THR A 105 0.85 6.15 -6.27
C THR A 105 1.59 7.05 -5.31
N GLU A 106 2.90 6.86 -5.16
CA GLU A 106 3.73 7.77 -4.38
C GLU A 106 3.64 9.18 -4.97
N GLY A 107 3.45 10.19 -4.12
CA GLY A 107 3.31 11.56 -4.57
C GLY A 107 2.74 12.49 -3.52
N GLU A 108 2.61 13.76 -3.89
CA GLU A 108 1.98 14.75 -3.01
C GLU A 108 0.50 14.39 -2.76
N PRO A 109 0.01 14.52 -1.51
CA PRO A 109 -1.36 14.14 -1.16
C PRO A 109 -2.39 14.83 -2.06
N ARG A 110 -3.27 14.03 -2.67
CA ARG A 110 -4.37 14.49 -3.53
C ARG A 110 -3.95 15.18 -4.83
N ARG A 111 -2.66 15.23 -5.16
CA ARG A 111 -2.24 15.66 -6.50
C ARG A 111 -2.33 14.47 -7.45
N PRO A 112 -2.94 14.62 -8.64
CA PRO A 112 -2.91 13.58 -9.64
C PRO A 112 -1.48 13.34 -10.13
N VAL A 113 -1.14 12.09 -10.40
CA VAL A 113 0.15 11.66 -10.93
C VAL A 113 -0.10 10.76 -12.14
N SER A 114 0.48 11.13 -13.28
CA SER A 114 0.38 10.31 -14.48
C SER A 114 1.21 9.03 -14.32
N ILE A 115 0.62 7.89 -14.68
CA ILE A 115 1.31 6.60 -14.64
C ILE A 115 1.90 6.28 -16.01
N VAL A 116 3.24 6.23 -16.09
CA VAL A 116 3.95 5.94 -17.34
C VAL A 116 3.57 4.55 -17.82
N GLY A 117 3.11 4.46 -19.07
CA GLY A 117 2.67 3.21 -19.69
C GLY A 117 1.18 2.90 -19.50
N GLN A 118 0.42 3.74 -18.80
CA GLN A 118 -1.04 3.63 -18.66
C GLN A 118 -1.74 4.88 -19.21
N PRO A 119 -2.01 4.96 -20.52
CA PRO A 119 -2.64 6.13 -21.13
C PRO A 119 -3.97 6.51 -20.45
N GLY A 120 -4.11 7.80 -20.11
CA GLY A 120 -5.31 8.34 -19.47
C GLY A 120 -5.44 8.04 -17.98
N LEU A 121 -4.56 7.25 -17.37
CA LEU A 121 -4.58 6.97 -15.94
C LEU A 121 -3.81 8.05 -15.16
N MET A 122 -4.56 8.86 -14.42
CA MET A 122 -4.04 9.79 -13.41
C MET A 122 -4.33 9.21 -12.02
N ALA A 123 -3.33 8.60 -11.39
CA ALA A 123 -3.46 8.05 -10.04
C ALA A 123 -3.43 9.17 -8.99
N GLN A 124 -4.04 8.97 -7.84
CA GLN A 124 -3.96 9.89 -6.72
C GLN A 124 -2.60 9.76 -6.01
N GLY A 125 -1.87 10.87 -5.95
CA GLY A 125 -0.67 10.99 -5.14
C GLY A 125 -0.96 10.80 -3.65
N TYR A 126 -0.22 9.91 -3.02
CA TYR A 126 -0.32 9.61 -1.60
C TYR A 126 1.06 9.27 -1.04
N PRO A 127 1.49 9.84 0.09
CA PRO A 127 2.80 9.52 0.65
C PRO A 127 2.91 8.10 1.21
N GLY A 128 4.10 7.51 1.09
CA GLY A 128 4.44 6.21 1.68
C GLY A 128 3.96 5.00 0.86
N GLN A 129 3.48 5.22 -0.35
CA GLN A 129 3.07 4.17 -1.29
C GLN A 129 4.26 3.37 -1.81
N GLN A 130 5.43 4.01 -1.97
CA GLN A 130 6.66 3.32 -2.36
C GLN A 130 7.07 2.22 -1.37
N MET A 131 6.85 2.45 -0.07
CA MET A 131 7.10 1.46 0.98
C MET A 131 6.21 0.22 0.79
N LEU A 132 4.93 0.42 0.45
CA LEU A 132 3.97 -0.67 0.23
C LEU A 132 4.33 -1.51 -0.99
N LEU A 133 4.80 -0.86 -2.07
CA LEU A 133 5.30 -1.53 -3.28
C LEU A 133 6.57 -2.35 -3.02
N GLN A 134 7.35 -2.02 -1.99
CA GLN A 134 8.60 -2.71 -1.65
C GLN A 134 8.41 -3.76 -0.54
N SER A 135 7.41 -3.60 0.33
CA SER A 135 7.21 -4.40 1.53
C SER A 135 5.84 -5.08 1.51
N TRP A 136 5.70 -6.09 0.63
CA TRP A 136 4.47 -6.83 0.42
C TRP A 136 4.66 -8.33 0.65
N ARG A 137 3.54 -9.03 0.80
CA ARG A 137 3.44 -10.50 0.79
C ARG A 137 2.31 -10.96 -0.13
N TRP A 138 2.40 -12.20 -0.56
CA TRP A 138 1.28 -12.87 -1.23
C TRP A 138 0.20 -13.25 -0.22
N MET A 139 -1.04 -13.17 -0.66
CA MET A 139 -2.21 -13.67 0.05
C MET A 139 -3.16 -14.34 -0.96
N GLU A 140 -3.73 -15.47 -0.58
CA GLU A 140 -4.78 -16.14 -1.36
C GLU A 140 -6.14 -15.67 -0.85
N VAL A 141 -6.99 -15.23 -1.77
CA VAL A 141 -8.34 -14.74 -1.46
C VAL A 141 -9.35 -15.59 -2.20
N GLY A 142 -10.25 -16.24 -1.47
CA GLY A 142 -11.16 -17.24 -1.99
C GLY A 142 -12.64 -16.95 -1.70
N THR A 143 -13.41 -18.03 -1.63
CA THR A 143 -14.87 -17.99 -1.42
C THR A 143 -15.28 -17.51 -0.04
N ASP A 144 -14.34 -17.43 0.91
CA ASP A 144 -14.49 -16.79 2.21
C ASP A 144 -14.76 -15.27 2.08
N VAL A 145 -14.26 -14.64 1.01
CA VAL A 145 -14.58 -13.25 0.68
C VAL A 145 -15.79 -13.14 -0.24
N HIS A 146 -15.84 -13.91 -1.34
CA HIS A 146 -16.98 -13.92 -2.26
C HIS A 146 -16.94 -15.13 -3.20
N ALA A 147 -18.11 -15.68 -3.57
CA ALA A 147 -18.23 -16.87 -4.43
C ALA A 147 -17.61 -16.75 -5.84
N LEU A 148 -17.33 -15.54 -6.32
CA LEU A 148 -16.63 -15.31 -7.61
C LEU A 148 -15.15 -15.68 -7.56
N LEU A 149 -14.59 -15.86 -6.37
CA LEU A 149 -13.18 -16.20 -6.15
C LEU A 149 -13.00 -17.72 -6.01
N ASP A 150 -13.69 -18.47 -6.87
CA ASP A 150 -13.43 -19.89 -7.13
C ASP A 150 -12.99 -20.05 -8.60
N PRO A 151 -11.71 -20.39 -8.87
CA PRO A 151 -10.66 -20.68 -7.90
C PRO A 151 -10.14 -19.42 -7.17
N PRO A 152 -9.49 -19.58 -6.00
CA PRO A 152 -8.88 -18.48 -5.26
C PRO A 152 -7.89 -17.66 -6.10
N ARG A 153 -7.78 -16.37 -5.77
CA ARG A 153 -6.88 -15.43 -6.45
C ARG A 153 -5.73 -15.06 -5.53
N ARG A 154 -4.51 -15.14 -6.06
CA ARG A 154 -3.32 -14.62 -5.39
C ARG A 154 -3.24 -13.12 -5.62
N VAL A 155 -3.04 -12.37 -4.56
CA VAL A 155 -2.89 -10.91 -4.59
C VAL A 155 -1.71 -10.48 -3.73
N ARG A 156 -1.11 -9.34 -4.08
CA ARG A 156 -0.12 -8.70 -3.22
C ARG A 156 -0.81 -7.75 -2.27
N VAL A 157 -0.51 -7.89 -0.99
CA VAL A 157 -0.90 -6.97 0.08
C VAL A 157 0.36 -6.51 0.81
N PRO A 158 0.39 -5.31 1.42
CA PRO A 158 1.51 -4.91 2.26
C PRO A 158 1.71 -5.92 3.38
N THR A 159 2.96 -6.16 3.79
CA THR A 159 3.25 -6.83 5.05
C THR A 159 2.54 -6.15 6.21
N LEU A 160 2.28 -6.86 7.31
CA LEU A 160 1.52 -6.29 8.42
C LEU A 160 2.20 -5.05 8.99
N GLY A 161 3.54 -5.09 9.12
CA GLY A 161 4.33 -3.94 9.55
C GLY A 161 4.18 -2.72 8.62
N ALA A 162 4.30 -2.92 7.30
CA ALA A 162 4.14 -1.84 6.33
C ALA A 162 2.72 -1.26 6.33
N TYR A 163 1.71 -2.13 6.46
CA TYR A 163 0.31 -1.72 6.60
C TYR A 163 0.10 -0.81 7.82
N VAL A 164 0.58 -1.23 9.00
CA VAL A 164 0.42 -0.47 10.25
C VAL A 164 1.13 0.88 10.17
N VAL A 165 2.35 0.93 9.64
CA VAL A 165 3.09 2.18 9.46
C VAL A 165 2.33 3.13 8.53
N GLN A 166 1.80 2.63 7.41
CA GLN A 166 1.03 3.45 6.49
C GLN A 166 -0.24 4.00 7.13
N LYS A 167 -0.96 3.20 7.91
CA LYS A 167 -2.14 3.67 8.65
C LYS A 167 -1.80 4.72 9.69
N ALA A 168 -0.67 4.59 10.38
CA ALA A 168 -0.22 5.60 11.34
C ALA A 168 0.10 6.93 10.63
N MET A 169 0.79 6.88 9.47
CA MET A 169 1.05 8.05 8.65
C MET A 169 -0.25 8.69 8.14
N SER A 170 -1.17 7.89 7.59
CA SER A 170 -2.49 8.33 7.14
C SER A 170 -3.27 9.04 8.26
N ALA A 171 -3.27 8.48 9.47
CA ALA A 171 -3.94 9.05 10.63
C ALA A 171 -3.34 10.41 11.01
N ALA A 172 -2.01 10.54 11.01
CA ALA A 172 -1.31 11.78 11.31
C ALA A 172 -1.56 12.88 10.28
N MET A 173 -1.73 12.51 9.01
CA MET A 173 -1.98 13.45 7.91
C MET A 173 -3.45 13.85 7.74
N ARG A 174 -4.38 13.11 8.34
CA ARG A 174 -5.82 13.37 8.22
C ARG A 174 -6.24 14.52 9.13
N GLY A 175 -6.63 15.66 8.54
CA GLY A 175 -7.30 16.74 9.28
C GLY A 175 -8.70 16.37 9.80
N HIS A 176 -9.33 15.33 9.25
CA HIS A 176 -10.66 14.89 9.67
C HIS A 176 -10.59 13.80 10.75
N ARG A 177 -11.02 14.16 11.97
CA ARG A 177 -11.00 13.30 13.17
C ARG A 177 -11.63 11.91 12.98
N GLY A 178 -12.76 11.80 12.27
CA GLY A 178 -13.43 10.51 12.04
C GLY A 178 -12.60 9.53 11.19
N LYS A 179 -11.97 10.03 10.12
CA LYS A 179 -11.08 9.21 9.28
C LYS A 179 -9.80 8.81 10.03
N ALA A 180 -9.26 9.68 10.89
CA ALA A 180 -8.12 9.32 11.74
C ALA A 180 -8.51 8.26 12.80
N ALA A 181 -9.67 8.40 13.44
CA ALA A 181 -10.18 7.41 14.40
C ALA A 181 -10.36 6.03 13.77
N LYS A 182 -10.85 5.96 12.52
CA LYS A 182 -10.92 4.72 11.75
C LYS A 182 -9.55 4.05 11.59
N ASP A 183 -8.52 4.80 11.20
CA ASP A 183 -7.17 4.24 11.03
C ASP A 183 -6.57 3.79 12.37
N TYR A 184 -6.82 4.52 13.47
CA TYR A 184 -6.42 4.08 14.81
C TYR A 184 -7.12 2.80 15.26
N ALA A 185 -8.42 2.64 14.93
CA ALA A 185 -9.14 1.41 15.22
C ALA A 185 -8.49 0.21 14.50
N TYR A 186 -8.07 0.37 13.24
CA TYR A 186 -7.39 -0.68 12.50
C TYR A 186 -6.05 -1.08 13.13
N ILE A 187 -5.25 -0.09 13.54
CA ILE A 187 -3.99 -0.35 14.24
C ILE A 187 -4.25 -1.05 15.58
N ALA A 188 -5.27 -0.63 16.31
CA ALA A 188 -5.62 -1.20 17.61
C ALA A 188 -6.11 -2.65 17.51
N ASP A 189 -6.82 -3.02 16.45
CA ASP A 189 -7.24 -4.40 16.21
C ASP A 189 -6.02 -5.33 16.20
N PHE A 190 -4.93 -4.99 15.48
CA PHE A 190 -3.72 -5.81 15.45
C PHE A 190 -2.95 -5.85 16.77
N GLY A 191 -3.03 -4.80 17.59
CA GLY A 191 -2.46 -4.82 18.93
C GLY A 191 -3.23 -5.72 19.91
N ARG A 192 -4.49 -6.07 19.59
CA ARG A 192 -5.39 -6.89 20.43
C ARG A 192 -5.50 -8.33 19.93
N SER A 193 -5.42 -8.55 18.62
CA SER A 193 -5.42 -9.88 18.00
C SER A 193 -4.21 -10.69 18.46
N ARG A 194 -4.42 -11.97 18.80
CA ARG A 194 -3.37 -12.90 19.27
C ARG A 194 -2.48 -13.45 18.13
N SER A 195 -2.19 -12.65 17.11
CA SER A 195 -1.30 -13.06 16.01
C SER A 195 0.16 -12.76 16.35
N PRO A 196 1.12 -13.63 15.97
CA PRO A 196 2.51 -13.50 16.37
C PRO A 196 3.18 -12.39 15.57
N ILE A 197 3.13 -11.15 16.07
CA ILE A 197 3.96 -10.02 15.59
C ILE A 197 5.47 -10.35 15.66
N SER A 198 5.82 -11.42 16.37
CA SER A 198 7.18 -11.91 16.62
C SER A 198 8.01 -12.31 15.39
N GLY A 199 7.41 -12.65 14.24
CA GLY A 199 8.15 -13.18 13.08
C GLY A 199 8.61 -12.15 12.05
N GLU A 200 7.79 -11.13 11.76
CA GLU A 200 8.08 -10.14 10.70
C GLU A 200 8.91 -8.95 11.21
N ALA A 201 8.77 -8.59 12.49
CA ALA A 201 9.55 -7.50 13.09
C ALA A 201 11.06 -7.81 13.08
N ASP A 202 11.44 -9.09 13.22
CA ASP A 202 12.83 -9.52 13.21
C ASP A 202 13.53 -9.34 11.85
N HIS A 203 12.78 -9.34 10.73
CA HIS A 203 13.37 -9.11 9.41
C HIS A 203 13.56 -7.64 9.08
N LEU A 204 12.72 -6.75 9.62
CA LEU A 204 12.82 -5.30 9.40
C LEU A 204 14.04 -4.68 10.12
N PHE A 205 14.47 -5.27 11.25
CA PHE A 205 15.58 -4.76 12.07
C PHE A 205 16.91 -5.53 11.91
N ARG A 206 16.94 -6.60 11.10
CA ARG A 206 18.11 -7.49 10.97
C ARG A 206 18.76 -7.48 9.58
N SER A 207 18.70 -6.34 8.89
CA SER A 207 19.66 -6.04 7.81
C SER A 207 21.04 -5.77 8.45
N LYS A 208 21.90 -6.80 8.41
CA LYS A 208 23.28 -6.73 8.92
C LYS A 208 24.08 -5.63 8.19
N PRO A 209 25.07 -5.01 8.87
CA PRO A 209 25.94 -4.00 8.26
C PRO A 209 26.75 -4.63 7.13
N ILE A 210 26.71 -4.02 5.95
CA ILE A 210 27.61 -4.35 4.85
C ILE A 210 29.02 -4.02 5.32
N THR A 211 29.78 -5.07 5.63
CA THR A 211 31.23 -5.00 5.87
C THR A 211 31.91 -5.69 4.70
N ARG A 212 33.03 -5.09 4.27
CA ARG A 212 34.03 -5.53 3.26
C ARG A 212 33.86 -4.96 1.85
N PHE A 213 34.62 -3.90 1.59
CA PHE A 213 35.53 -3.88 0.44
C PHE A 213 36.88 -4.46 0.87
N GLY A 214 37.47 -5.27 0.00
CA GLY A 214 38.91 -5.59 -0.06
C GLY A 214 39.25 -5.93 -1.52
N PRO A 215 40.50 -6.25 -1.90
CA PRO A 215 41.79 -6.05 -1.25
C PRO A 215 42.82 -5.29 -2.14
N SER A 216 44.06 -5.14 -1.63
CA SER A 216 45.34 -4.93 -2.36
C SER A 216 45.83 -3.49 -2.61
N ARG A 217 46.76 -3.02 -1.77
CA ARG A 217 48.22 -2.90 -2.03
C ARG A 217 48.90 -2.19 -0.84
N SER A 218 49.96 -2.79 -0.28
CA SER A 218 50.88 -2.22 0.71
C SER A 218 52.17 -1.72 0.03
N PRO A 219 53.18 -1.13 0.71
CA PRO A 219 53.21 -0.42 2.01
C PRO A 219 53.93 0.96 1.91
N VAL A 220 53.62 1.94 2.77
CA VAL A 220 54.60 2.98 3.16
C VAL A 220 54.38 3.38 4.61
N SER A 221 55.42 3.19 5.42
CA SER A 221 55.58 3.70 6.78
C SER A 221 55.84 5.20 6.77
N VAL A 222 55.14 6.00 7.56
CA VAL A 222 55.72 7.20 8.19
C VAL A 222 55.10 7.38 9.58
N GLN A 223 56.00 7.49 10.54
CA GLN A 223 55.82 7.74 11.95
C GLN A 223 55.98 9.25 12.19
N ALA A 224 55.05 9.86 12.92
CA ALA A 224 55.19 11.13 13.67
C ALA A 224 53.90 11.29 14.49
N ASP A 225 53.88 11.02 15.80
CA ASP A 225 54.28 11.94 16.87
C ASP A 225 53.90 13.41 16.60
N HIS A 226 52.87 13.90 17.28
CA HIS A 226 52.97 15.11 18.10
C HIS A 226 51.72 15.31 18.96
N SER A 227 51.98 15.36 20.26
CA SER A 227 51.12 15.81 21.35
C SER A 227 50.49 17.19 21.10
N PHE A 228 49.21 17.38 21.44
CA PHE A 228 48.82 18.60 22.13
C PHE A 228 47.60 18.41 23.04
N ARG A 229 47.72 19.04 24.20
CA ARG A 229 46.91 18.97 25.42
C ARG A 229 45.59 19.74 25.30
N SER A 230 44.54 19.12 25.87
CA SER A 230 43.48 19.67 26.76
C SER A 230 43.13 21.17 26.73
N LYS A 231 41.82 21.47 26.67
CA LYS A 231 41.01 21.91 27.85
C LYS A 231 39.50 21.88 27.55
N PRO A 232 38.64 21.59 28.55
CA PRO A 232 37.18 21.58 28.43
C PRO A 232 36.60 22.97 28.77
N ILE A 233 35.40 23.27 28.25
CA ILE A 233 34.53 24.30 28.84
C ILE A 233 33.20 23.64 29.18
N THR A 234 32.88 23.78 30.47
CA THR A 234 31.78 23.28 31.27
C THR A 234 30.43 23.93 30.96
N CYS A 235 29.37 23.15 31.13
CA CYS A 235 28.02 23.61 31.46
C CYS A 235 28.00 24.34 32.82
N PHE A 236 27.08 25.30 33.01
CA PHE A 236 26.16 25.45 34.16
C PHE A 236 25.52 26.85 34.11
N GLY A 237 24.23 26.93 34.45
CA GLY A 237 23.47 28.17 34.67
C GLY A 237 22.02 28.05 34.25
#